data_AF-A0A2A6EGS2-F1
#
_entry.id   AF-A0A2A6EGS2-F1
#
_cell.length_a   1.000
_cell.length_b   1.000
_cell.length_c   1.000
_cell.angle_alpha   90.00
_cell.angle_beta   90.00
_cell.angle_gamma   90.00
#
_symmetry.space_group_name_H-M   'P 1'
#
loop_
_entity.id
_entity.type
_entity.pdbx_description
1 polymer ?
#
loop_
_entity_poly.entity_id
_entity_poly.type
_entity_poly.pdbx_seq_one_letter_code
_entity_poly.pdbx_strand_id
1 'polypeptide(L)'
;MPSTRRFTLCKEERICSKLLIDKLFNGGNSHSMVAFPLRAVYVIKDRNEAQDATIPQAKILVSVPKKHFKRAVKRNRVKRQVREAYRKNKYILLDKLQPMPNQEVLLAFIWLDNMLHASADIENKVCNLLQRIGEKMETDRKEAIQE
;
A
#
# COMPACT_ATOMS: atom_id res chain seq x y z
N MET A 1 -16.13 12.82 22.00
CA MET A 1 -16.64 12.66 20.62
C MET A 1 -15.86 11.53 19.96
N PRO A 2 -16.47 10.43 19.51
CA PRO A 2 -15.72 9.37 18.86
C PRO A 2 -15.14 9.92 17.55
N SER A 3 -13.84 9.79 17.37
CA SER A 3 -13.10 10.20 16.18
C SER A 3 -13.63 9.46 14.96
N THR A 4 -14.49 10.11 14.16
CA THR A 4 -15.05 9.54 12.94
C THR A 4 -13.91 9.18 11.97
N ARG A 5 -13.73 7.88 11.74
CA ARG A 5 -12.77 7.35 10.77
C ARG A 5 -13.13 7.85 9.36
N ARG A 6 -12.37 8.83 8.85
CA ARG A 6 -12.47 9.36 7.49
C ARG A 6 -11.81 8.45 6.45
N PHE A 7 -12.63 7.69 5.71
CA PHE A 7 -12.22 6.87 4.57
C PHE A 7 -11.95 7.70 3.30
N THR A 8 -10.99 8.63 3.36
CA THR A 8 -10.53 9.45 2.22
C THR A 8 -9.17 8.98 1.72
N LEU A 9 -8.85 9.25 0.45
CA LEU A 9 -7.50 9.05 -0.12
C LEU A 9 -6.95 10.40 -0.60
N CYS A 10 -6.17 11.06 0.25
CA CYS A 10 -5.58 12.38 0.00
C CYS A 10 -4.44 12.32 -1.03
N LYS A 11 -3.94 13.49 -1.45
CA LYS A 11 -2.78 13.56 -2.36
C LYS A 11 -1.50 13.06 -1.68
N GLU A 12 -1.35 13.32 -0.38
CA GLU A 12 -0.14 12.90 0.36
C GLU A 12 -0.06 11.38 0.56
N GLU A 13 -1.20 10.68 0.59
CA GLU A 13 -1.28 9.21 0.66
C GLU A 13 -0.89 8.55 -0.68
N ARG A 14 -0.61 9.33 -1.74
CA ARG A 14 -0.26 8.82 -3.07
C ARG A 14 1.22 9.06 -3.36
N ILE A 15 1.91 8.00 -3.78
CA ILE A 15 3.29 8.11 -4.24
C ILE A 15 3.30 8.75 -5.63
N CYS A 16 3.78 9.99 -5.71
CA CYS A 16 3.94 10.72 -6.98
C CYS A 16 5.41 10.96 -7.38
N SER A 17 6.34 10.88 -6.43
CA SER A 17 7.76 11.16 -6.68
C SER A 17 8.46 9.96 -7.30
N LYS A 18 9.18 10.18 -8.42
CA LYS A 18 9.98 9.14 -9.07
C LYS A 18 11.02 8.53 -8.12
N LEU A 19 11.66 9.36 -7.31
CA LEU A 19 12.65 8.90 -6.32
C LEU A 19 12.06 7.91 -5.30
N LEU A 20 10.80 8.10 -4.88
CA LEU A 20 10.13 7.17 -3.96
C LEU A 20 9.75 5.87 -4.66
N ILE A 21 9.39 5.93 -5.95
CA ILE A 21 9.10 4.76 -6.77
C ILE A 21 10.38 3.94 -6.97
N ASP A 22 11.48 4.60 -7.33
CA ASP A 22 12.77 3.95 -7.52
C ASP A 22 13.25 3.32 -6.20
N LYS A 23 13.10 4.01 -5.06
CA LYS A 23 13.39 3.41 -3.74
C LYS A 23 12.54 2.18 -3.44
N LEU A 24 11.31 2.13 -3.90
CA LEU A 24 10.39 1.02 -3.64
C LEU A 24 10.68 -0.22 -4.50
N PHE A 25 11.30 -0.05 -5.68
CA PHE A 25 11.63 -1.17 -6.57
C PHE A 25 13.12 -1.56 -6.55
N ASN A 26 13.99 -0.59 -6.29
CA ASN A 26 15.44 -0.76 -6.32
C ASN A 26 16.07 -0.71 -4.93
N GLY A 27 15.31 -0.33 -3.89
CA GLY A 27 15.80 -0.38 -2.51
C GLY A 27 15.95 -1.83 -2.05
N GLY A 28 17.10 -2.18 -1.47
CA GLY A 28 17.41 -3.54 -1.01
C GLY A 28 16.43 -4.13 0.02
N ASN A 29 15.62 -3.28 0.67
CA ASN A 29 14.67 -3.67 1.71
C ASN A 29 13.22 -3.77 1.19
N SER A 30 13.07 -4.06 -0.10
CA SER A 30 11.75 -4.18 -0.74
C SER A 30 11.18 -5.58 -0.56
N HIS A 31 10.11 -5.69 0.21
CA HIS A 31 9.39 -6.95 0.37
C HIS A 31 8.23 -7.03 -0.62
N SER A 32 8.06 -8.18 -1.26
CA SER A 32 6.95 -8.40 -2.17
C SER A 32 6.10 -9.59 -1.77
N MET A 33 4.79 -9.39 -1.81
CA MET A 33 3.78 -10.40 -1.52
C MET A 33 2.85 -10.53 -2.72
N VAL A 34 2.54 -11.76 -3.10
CA VAL A 34 1.65 -12.03 -4.23
C VAL A 34 0.35 -12.61 -3.69
N ALA A 35 -0.76 -11.99 -4.07
CA ALA A 35 -2.11 -12.51 -3.89
C ALA A 35 -2.83 -12.36 -5.22
N PHE A 36 -2.70 -13.38 -6.08
CA PHE A 36 -3.24 -13.37 -7.44
C PHE A 36 -4.69 -12.85 -7.46
N PRO A 37 -5.04 -11.86 -8.30
CA PRO A 37 -4.27 -11.29 -9.44
C PRO A 37 -3.36 -10.09 -9.11
N LEU A 38 -3.21 -9.76 -7.83
CA LEU A 38 -2.45 -8.61 -7.35
C LEU A 38 -1.11 -9.03 -6.75
N ARG A 39 -0.12 -8.15 -6.90
CA ARG A 39 1.15 -8.21 -6.16
C ARG A 39 1.31 -6.91 -5.40
N ALA A 40 1.55 -7.00 -4.09
CA ALA A 40 1.96 -5.87 -3.28
C ALA A 40 3.49 -5.88 -3.15
N VAL A 41 4.11 -4.72 -3.28
CA VAL A 41 5.50 -4.48 -2.92
C VAL A 41 5.49 -3.39 -1.88
N TYR A 42 6.17 -3.59 -0.75
CA TYR A 42 6.24 -2.60 0.30
C TYR A 42 7.67 -2.41 0.80
N VAL A 43 7.93 -1.19 1.27
CA VAL A 43 9.16 -0.79 1.94
C VAL A 43 8.76 -0.05 3.21
N ILE A 44 9.41 -0.39 4.31
CA ILE A 44 9.33 0.34 5.57
C ILE A 44 10.51 1.32 5.58
N LYS A 45 10.25 2.57 5.90
CA LYS A 45 11.26 3.62 5.97
C LYS A 45 11.08 4.38 7.26
N ASP A 46 12.18 4.75 7.90
CA ASP A 46 12.11 5.69 9.00
C ASP A 46 11.70 7.09 8.52
N ARG A 47 10.74 7.66 9.22
CA ARG A 47 10.29 9.04 9.07
C ARG A 47 11.34 9.92 9.73
N ASN A 48 11.92 10.84 8.97
CA ASN A 48 12.81 11.83 9.57
C ASN A 48 11.94 12.80 10.40
N GLU A 49 12.37 13.17 11.61
CA GLU A 49 11.66 14.07 12.54
C GLU A 49 11.21 15.40 11.90
N ALA A 50 11.83 15.82 10.79
CA ALA A 50 11.47 17.01 10.01
C ALA A 50 10.22 16.85 9.10
N GLN A 51 9.57 15.68 9.06
CA GLN A 51 8.38 15.44 8.24
C GLN A 51 7.10 15.68 9.05
N ASP A 52 6.51 16.86 8.85
CA ASP A 52 5.23 17.34 9.37
C ASP A 52 4.24 16.22 9.70
N ALA A 53 3.64 16.24 10.89
CA ALA A 53 2.64 15.28 11.39
C ALA A 53 1.45 15.07 10.43
N THR A 54 1.24 16.01 9.52
CA THR A 54 0.23 16.00 8.45
C THR A 54 0.49 14.94 7.36
N ILE A 55 1.74 14.49 7.20
CA ILE A 55 2.08 13.48 6.19
C ILE A 55 1.56 12.10 6.67
N PRO A 56 0.74 11.41 5.85
CA PRO A 56 0.19 10.11 6.20
C PRO A 56 1.31 9.06 6.28
N GLN A 57 1.22 8.20 7.30
CA GLN A 57 2.20 7.13 7.56
C GLN A 57 2.22 6.05 6.47
N ALA A 58 1.20 5.98 5.63
CA ALA A 58 1.13 5.03 4.53
C ALA A 58 0.94 5.77 3.19
N LYS A 59 1.79 5.44 2.22
CA LYS A 59 1.70 5.97 0.86
C LYS A 59 1.54 4.83 -0.13
N ILE A 60 0.59 4.98 -1.05
CA ILE A 60 0.25 3.95 -2.03
C ILE A 60 0.56 4.34 -3.48
N LEU A 61 0.94 3.34 -4.26
CA LEU A 61 1.08 3.38 -5.71
C LEU A 61 0.25 2.24 -6.31
N VAL A 62 -0.36 2.47 -7.48
CA VAL A 62 -1.03 1.40 -8.24
C VAL A 62 -0.49 1.37 -9.67
N SER A 63 0.23 0.31 -9.99
CA SER A 63 0.80 0.03 -11.30
C SER A 63 -0.02 -1.04 -12.02
N VAL A 64 -0.42 -0.73 -13.26
CA VAL A 64 -1.13 -1.67 -14.15
C VAL A 64 -0.39 -1.69 -15.48
N PRO A 65 0.33 -2.78 -15.81
CA PRO A 65 1.11 -2.88 -17.04
C PRO A 65 0.26 -2.71 -18.31
N LYS A 66 0.81 -2.02 -19.32
CA LYS A 66 0.16 -1.88 -20.66
C LYS A 66 0.04 -3.21 -21.39
N LYS A 67 0.94 -4.18 -21.09
CA LYS A 67 0.95 -5.53 -21.68
C LYS A 67 -0.38 -6.25 -21.48
N HIS A 68 -0.95 -6.15 -20.28
CA HIS A 68 -2.18 -6.86 -19.92
C HIS A 68 -3.45 -6.18 -20.48
N PHE A 69 -3.49 -4.85 -20.44
CA PHE A 69 -4.64 -4.09 -20.94
C PHE A 69 -4.19 -2.97 -21.89
N LYS A 70 -4.34 -3.22 -23.19
CA LYS A 70 -4.09 -2.19 -24.23
C LYS A 70 -5.04 -1.00 -24.10
N ARG A 71 -6.32 -1.24 -23.74
CA ARG A 71 -7.34 -0.18 -23.58
C ARG A 71 -7.16 0.59 -22.27
N ALA A 72 -7.01 1.91 -22.36
CA ALA A 72 -6.83 2.79 -21.20
C ALA A 72 -7.99 2.73 -20.19
N VAL A 73 -9.23 2.63 -20.68
CA VAL A 73 -10.43 2.55 -19.84
C VAL A 73 -10.39 1.34 -18.89
N LYS A 74 -9.95 0.17 -19.39
CA LYS A 74 -9.82 -1.05 -18.57
C LYS A 74 -8.75 -0.88 -17.48
N ARG A 75 -7.58 -0.32 -17.82
CA ARG A 75 -6.52 0.00 -16.84
C ARG A 75 -7.01 0.96 -15.76
N ASN A 76 -7.71 2.01 -16.15
CA ASN A 76 -8.22 3.01 -15.22
C ASN A 76 -9.30 2.43 -14.28
N ARG A 77 -10.14 1.52 -14.79
CA ARG A 77 -11.10 0.77 -13.99
C ARG A 77 -10.40 -0.03 -12.90
N VAL A 78 -9.39 -0.83 -13.25
CA VAL A 78 -8.61 -1.64 -12.29
C VAL A 78 -7.93 -0.76 -11.25
N LYS A 79 -7.24 0.31 -11.70
CA LYS A 79 -6.61 1.27 -10.78
C LYS A 79 -7.61 1.90 -9.81
N ARG A 80 -8.84 2.19 -10.27
CA ARG A 80 -9.92 2.71 -9.42
C ARG A 80 -10.40 1.66 -8.42
N GLN A 81 -10.61 0.41 -8.83
CA GLN A 81 -11.03 -0.67 -7.95
C GLN A 81 -10.03 -0.90 -6.81
N VAL A 82 -8.73 -0.97 -7.12
CA VAL A 82 -7.68 -1.16 -6.11
C VAL A 82 -7.62 0.03 -5.14
N ARG A 83 -7.71 1.27 -5.64
CA ARG A 83 -7.73 2.46 -4.78
C ARG A 83 -8.96 2.51 -3.87
N GLU A 84 -10.13 2.14 -4.37
CA GLU A 84 -11.35 2.09 -3.56
C GLU A 84 -11.26 1.02 -2.48
N ALA A 85 -10.75 -0.17 -2.82
CA ALA A 85 -10.50 -1.24 -1.86
C ALA A 85 -9.55 -0.78 -0.74
N TYR A 86 -8.46 -0.10 -1.10
CA TYR A 86 -7.54 0.47 -0.12
C TYR A 86 -8.20 1.57 0.73
N ARG A 87 -8.93 2.51 0.10
CA ARG A 87 -9.60 3.62 0.79
C ARG A 87 -10.53 3.14 1.91
N LYS A 88 -11.27 2.05 1.67
CA LYS A 88 -12.15 1.42 2.68
C LYS A 88 -11.36 0.71 3.79
N ASN A 89 -10.23 0.10 3.47
CA ASN A 89 -9.49 -0.79 4.36
C ASN A 89 -8.21 -0.18 4.96
N LYS A 90 -7.96 1.11 4.74
CA LYS A 90 -6.71 1.78 5.15
C LYS A 90 -6.42 1.70 6.65
N TYR A 91 -7.46 1.62 7.48
CA TYR A 91 -7.32 1.51 8.93
C TYR A 91 -6.66 0.21 9.39
N ILE A 92 -6.73 -0.87 8.60
CA ILE A 92 -6.02 -2.12 8.92
C ILE A 92 -4.51 -1.88 9.01
N LEU A 93 -3.97 -1.01 8.15
CA LEU A 93 -2.56 -0.67 8.14
C LEU A 93 -2.25 0.50 9.07
N LEU A 94 -3.10 1.54 9.07
CA LEU A 94 -2.90 2.73 9.90
C LEU A 94 -3.02 2.44 11.40
N ASP A 95 -3.95 1.58 11.83
CA ASP A 95 -4.10 1.21 13.24
C ASP A 95 -2.84 0.50 13.76
N LYS A 96 -2.14 -0.25 12.89
CA LYS A 96 -0.85 -0.90 13.20
C LYS A 96 0.34 0.07 13.16
N LEU A 97 0.26 1.12 12.36
CA LEU A 97 1.27 2.18 12.26
C LEU A 97 1.12 3.28 13.33
N GLN A 98 -0.06 3.44 13.91
CA GLN A 98 -0.33 4.42 14.96
C GLN A 98 0.63 4.33 16.17
N PRO A 99 1.01 3.14 16.70
CA PRO A 99 2.02 3.04 17.75
C PRO A 99 3.45 3.35 17.28
N MET A 100 3.68 3.55 15.98
CA MET A 100 5.00 3.75 15.35
C MET A 100 5.05 5.10 14.63
N PRO A 101 5.10 6.24 15.35
CA PRO A 101 5.09 7.56 14.74
C PRO A 101 6.30 7.83 13.82
N ASN A 102 7.41 7.12 14.07
CA ASN A 102 8.67 7.27 13.36
C ASN A 102 8.79 6.37 12.12
N GLN A 103 7.78 5.58 11.75
CA GLN A 103 7.83 4.73 10.57
C GLN A 103 6.82 5.14 9.51
N GLU A 104 7.27 5.05 8.26
CA GLU A 104 6.51 5.30 7.04
C GLU A 104 6.52 4.05 6.16
N VAL A 105 5.36 3.64 5.67
CA VAL A 105 5.21 2.51 4.75
C VAL A 105 4.90 3.02 3.35
N LEU A 106 5.76 2.66 2.42
CA LEU A 106 5.55 2.85 1.00
C LEU A 106 5.02 1.52 0.43
N LEU A 107 3.86 1.55 -0.22
CA LEU A 107 3.18 0.38 -0.76
C LEU A 107 2.89 0.57 -2.25
N ALA A 108 3.19 -0.42 -3.07
CA ALA A 108 2.82 -0.46 -4.47
C ALA A 108 2.05 -1.72 -4.80
N PHE A 109 0.87 -1.54 -5.39
CA PHE A 109 0.08 -2.62 -5.97
C PHE A 109 0.41 -2.75 -7.46
N ILE A 110 0.75 -3.95 -7.89
CA ILE A 110 1.05 -4.32 -9.27
C ILE A 110 0.01 -5.33 -9.72
N TRP A 111 -0.61 -5.06 -10.85
CA TRP A 111 -1.56 -5.97 -11.47
C TRP A 111 -0.83 -7.00 -12.35
N LEU A 112 -1.13 -8.29 -12.17
CA LEU A 112 -0.46 -9.39 -12.87
C LEU A 112 -1.33 -10.10 -13.92
N ASP A 113 -2.64 -9.86 -13.94
CA ASP A 113 -3.57 -10.63 -14.77
C ASP A 113 -4.05 -9.86 -16.03
N ASN A 114 -4.46 -10.60 -17.06
CA ASN A 114 -5.08 -10.08 -18.27
C ASN A 114 -6.61 -9.94 -18.15
N MET A 115 -7.21 -10.51 -17.11
CA MET A 115 -8.65 -10.55 -16.90
C MET A 115 -9.13 -9.50 -15.91
N LEU A 116 -10.39 -9.09 -16.05
CA LEU A 116 -11.05 -8.18 -15.10
C LEU A 116 -11.75 -9.02 -14.03
N HIS A 117 -11.46 -8.74 -12.77
CA HIS A 117 -12.09 -9.38 -11.63
C HIS A 117 -13.19 -8.52 -11.02
N ALA A 118 -14.08 -9.15 -10.26
CA ALA A 118 -15.11 -8.43 -9.54
C ALA A 118 -14.48 -7.57 -8.44
N SER A 119 -15.13 -6.44 -8.13
CA SER A 119 -14.61 -5.52 -7.11
C SER A 119 -14.51 -6.17 -5.73
N ALA A 120 -15.43 -7.09 -5.41
CA ALA A 120 -15.43 -7.82 -4.14
C ALA A 120 -14.19 -8.72 -4.00
N ASP A 121 -13.83 -9.45 -5.06
CA ASP A 121 -12.64 -10.30 -5.06
C ASP A 121 -11.37 -9.47 -4.87
N ILE A 122 -11.27 -8.35 -5.59
CA ILE A 122 -10.14 -7.42 -5.46
C ILE A 122 -10.06 -6.85 -4.04
N GLU A 123 -11.21 -6.49 -3.45
CA GLU A 123 -11.27 -5.98 -2.08
C GLU A 123 -10.77 -7.01 -1.06
N ASN A 124 -11.22 -8.26 -1.18
CA ASN A 124 -10.77 -9.36 -0.34
C ASN A 124 -9.25 -9.61 -0.47
N LYS A 125 -8.72 -9.57 -1.71
CA LYS A 125 -7.27 -9.73 -1.93
C LYS A 125 -6.47 -8.57 -1.37
N VAL A 126 -6.95 -7.33 -1.52
CA VAL A 126 -6.29 -6.14 -0.93
C VAL A 126 -6.30 -6.22 0.59
N CYS A 127 -7.44 -6.56 1.20
CA CYS A 127 -7.56 -6.72 2.65
C CYS A 127 -6.57 -7.77 3.18
N ASN A 128 -6.53 -8.94 2.54
CA ASN A 128 -5.61 -10.02 2.90
C ASN A 128 -4.13 -9.57 2.77
N LEU A 129 -3.77 -8.87 1.69
CA LEU A 129 -2.43 -8.31 1.53
C LEU A 129 -2.10 -7.30 2.64
N LEU A 130 -3.02 -6.40 2.98
CA LEU A 130 -2.81 -5.41 4.05
C LEU A 130 -2.64 -6.07 5.42
N GLN A 131 -3.44 -7.10 5.72
CA GLN A 131 -3.33 -7.87 6.96
C GLN A 131 -1.95 -8.56 7.06
N ARG A 132 -1.55 -9.28 6.00
CA ARG A 132 -0.24 -9.95 5.95
C ARG A 132 0.93 -8.99 6.06
N ILE A 133 0.85 -7.84 5.41
CA ILE A 133 1.88 -6.80 5.54
C ILE A 133 1.93 -6.31 6.98
N GLY A 134 0.78 -6.03 7.58
CA GLY A 134 0.70 -5.61 8.98
C GLY A 134 1.25 -6.65 9.96
N GLU A 135 0.96 -7.94 9.76
CA GLU A 135 1.53 -9.04 10.55
C GLU A 135 3.04 -9.13 10.38
N LYS A 136 3.53 -9.02 9.13
CA LYS A 136 4.96 -9.09 8.86
C LYS A 136 5.73 -7.92 9.48
N MET A 137 5.15 -6.72 9.46
CA MET A 137 5.69 -5.56 10.19
C MET A 137 5.82 -5.81 11.70
N GLU A 138 4.87 -6.53 12.31
CA GLU A 138 4.96 -6.89 13.73
C GLU A 138 6.04 -7.97 13.98
N THR A 139 6.24 -8.89 13.04
CA THR A 139 7.30 -9.91 13.13
C THR A 139 8.68 -9.31 12.99
N ASP A 140 8.92 -8.49 11.95
CA ASP A 140 10.21 -7.82 11.72
C ASP A 140 10.60 -6.93 12.92
N ARG A 141 9.60 -6.40 13.66
CA ARG A 141 9.81 -5.69 14.93
C ARG A 141 10.31 -6.58 16.07
N LYS A 142 9.79 -7.81 16.20
CA LYS A 142 10.22 -8.72 17.27
C LYS A 142 11.68 -9.12 17.09
N GLU A 143 12.11 -9.29 15.84
CA GLU A 143 13.50 -9.60 15.51
C GLU A 143 14.44 -8.44 15.89
N ALA A 144 14.06 -7.19 15.64
CA ALA A 144 14.87 -6.00 15.96
C ALA A 144 14.95 -5.65 17.47
N ILE A 145 14.12 -6.26 18.34
CA ILE A 145 14.17 -6.05 19.80
C ILE A 145 15.00 -7.15 20.49
N GLN A 146 15.33 -8.22 19.76
CA GLN A 146 16.01 -9.40 20.30
C GLN A 146 17.54 -9.40 20.01
N GLU A 147 18.00 -8.48 19.14
CA GLU A 147 19.42 -8.06 19.01
C GLU A 147 19.71 -6.83 19.87
#